data_AF-T0T0P7-F1
#
_entry.id   AF-T0T0P7-F1
#
_cell.length_a   1.000
_cell.length_b   1.000
_cell.length_c   1.000
_cell.angle_alpha   90.00
_cell.angle_beta   90.00
_cell.angle_gamma   90.00
#
_symmetry.space_group_name_H-M   'P 1'
#
loop_
_entity.id
_entity.type
_entity.pdbx_description
1 polymer ?
#
loop_
_entity_poly.entity_id
_entity_poly.type
_entity_poly.pdbx_seq_one_letter_code
_entity_poly.pdbx_strand_id
1 'polypeptide(L)'
;MQNLNIDGLYIHFPFCRHLCNYCDFYKKVPTQKAEEVAKFENLLEESFHVHKQTLDHYGYSFAPLNTVYFGGGTPSLWGADGAKFLQNFFIRHNLSMREDGEFTLEVNPGSWTEEGLQAFREFGINRYSLGIQSLRSDFIKVLDRVHTLQDVYDTLDYFGKNDFNFSVDFMLGLPMSVELKRDVLSELEEILKYNPKHISLYILTVKGAYVHIDKLPDEEWIEKEYLAVSQYLKERGYIHYEVSNFSKPGFESKHNMGYWQSKSIAALGPSATGLLSEVGLRYKWKTTGPSFVEEKLSAQEIRLEKIYMALRTTLGLYPHREFSPDIAKNVLEKARDWQARGLAQINKDHIVLTSKGYLLLDSLMDDLFIIDKTL
;
A
#
# COMPACT_ATOMS: atom_id res chain seq x y z
N MET A 1 23.80 1.96 -24.30
CA MET A 1 22.47 1.95 -23.65
C MET A 1 22.72 2.06 -22.16
N GLN A 2 22.06 2.98 -21.45
CA GLN A 2 22.14 3.00 -19.98
C GLN A 2 21.51 1.70 -19.46
N ASN A 3 22.22 0.95 -18.64
CA ASN A 3 21.65 -0.20 -17.94
C ASN A 3 20.83 0.35 -16.77
N LEU A 4 19.52 0.46 -16.96
CA LEU A 4 18.58 0.83 -15.91
C LEU A 4 18.29 -0.39 -15.05
N ASN A 5 18.07 -0.18 -13.75
CA ASN A 5 17.88 -1.26 -12.80
C ASN A 5 16.51 -1.17 -12.15
N ILE A 6 15.88 -2.32 -11.96
CA ILE A 6 14.68 -2.49 -11.13
C ILE A 6 15.06 -3.29 -9.90
N ASP A 7 14.75 -2.75 -8.73
CA ASP A 7 14.96 -3.40 -7.43
C ASP A 7 13.65 -3.53 -6.62
N GLY A 8 12.51 -3.19 -7.20
CA GLY A 8 11.17 -3.38 -6.62
C GLY A 8 10.32 -4.34 -7.45
N LEU A 9 9.67 -5.30 -6.80
CA LEU A 9 8.75 -6.24 -7.45
C LEU A 9 7.44 -6.41 -6.66
N TYR A 10 6.32 -6.16 -7.33
CA TYR A 10 4.98 -6.49 -6.82
C TYR A 10 4.44 -7.74 -7.52
N ILE A 11 3.91 -8.69 -6.77
CA ILE A 11 3.21 -9.87 -7.32
C ILE A 11 1.77 -9.88 -6.79
N HIS A 12 0.82 -9.79 -7.72
CA HIS A 12 -0.61 -9.83 -7.43
C HIS A 12 -1.14 -11.26 -7.40
N PHE A 13 -1.47 -11.76 -6.22
CA PHE A 13 -2.12 -13.04 -6.03
C PHE A 13 -3.65 -12.85 -5.96
N PRO A 14 -4.46 -13.38 -6.89
CA PRO A 14 -5.84 -12.93 -7.07
C PRO A 14 -6.87 -13.67 -6.21
N PHE A 15 -6.48 -14.63 -5.37
CA PHE A 15 -7.46 -15.50 -4.70
C PHE A 15 -7.80 -15.05 -3.29
N CYS A 16 -9.09 -15.03 -2.97
CA CYS A 16 -9.63 -14.80 -1.63
C CYS A 16 -10.54 -15.97 -1.20
N ARG A 17 -10.82 -16.08 0.11
CA ARG A 17 -11.92 -16.93 0.60
C ARG A 17 -13.29 -16.32 0.37
N HIS A 18 -13.36 -14.99 0.35
CA HIS A 18 -14.58 -14.21 0.24
C HIS A 18 -14.30 -12.86 -0.41
N LEU A 19 -15.33 -12.27 -1.05
CA LEU A 19 -15.24 -10.95 -1.67
C LEU A 19 -15.88 -9.91 -0.76
N CYS A 20 -15.07 -9.21 0.03
CA CYS A 20 -15.56 -8.16 0.93
C CYS A 20 -16.25 -7.04 0.12
N ASN A 21 -17.35 -6.50 0.65
CA ASN A 21 -18.24 -5.57 -0.05
C ASN A 21 -17.64 -4.19 -0.39
N TYR A 22 -16.47 -3.87 0.15
CA TYR A 22 -15.78 -2.59 0.00
C TYR A 22 -14.47 -2.68 -0.81
N CYS A 23 -13.95 -3.89 -1.01
CA CYS A 23 -12.61 -4.07 -1.50
C CYS A 23 -12.55 -3.82 -3.01
N ASP A 24 -11.64 -2.96 -3.46
CA ASP A 24 -11.49 -2.56 -4.86
C ASP A 24 -10.41 -3.32 -5.64
N PHE A 25 -9.62 -4.15 -4.96
CA PHE A 25 -8.61 -4.99 -5.63
C PHE A 25 -9.28 -6.03 -6.52
N TYR A 26 -8.60 -6.37 -7.62
CA TYR A 26 -8.97 -7.53 -8.43
C TYR A 26 -8.81 -8.80 -7.58
N LYS A 27 -9.87 -9.61 -7.51
CA LYS A 27 -9.90 -10.81 -6.68
C LYS A 27 -10.97 -11.76 -7.16
N LYS A 28 -10.79 -13.04 -6.85
CA LYS A 28 -11.77 -14.10 -7.10
C LYS A 28 -11.77 -15.11 -5.96
N VAL A 29 -12.93 -15.73 -5.74
CA VAL A 29 -13.03 -16.92 -4.90
C VAL A 29 -12.83 -18.13 -5.81
N PRO A 30 -11.79 -18.96 -5.60
CA PRO A 30 -11.57 -20.12 -6.45
C PRO A 30 -12.67 -21.17 -6.23
N THR A 31 -13.20 -21.73 -7.31
CA THR A 31 -14.13 -22.87 -7.26
C THR A 31 -13.38 -24.20 -7.31
N GLN A 32 -12.21 -24.24 -7.95
CA GLN A 32 -11.32 -25.40 -8.02
C GLN A 32 -9.90 -24.97 -7.65
N LYS A 33 -9.66 -24.80 -6.34
CA LYS A 33 -8.45 -24.14 -5.81
C LYS A 33 -7.14 -24.65 -6.44
N ALA A 34 -6.91 -25.97 -6.43
CA ALA A 34 -5.64 -26.53 -6.92
C ALA A 34 -5.41 -26.27 -8.42
N GLU A 35 -6.42 -26.50 -9.26
CA GLU A 35 -6.33 -26.28 -10.71
C GLU A 35 -6.14 -24.79 -11.04
N GLU A 36 -6.88 -23.92 -10.37
CA GLU A 36 -6.80 -22.48 -10.63
C GLU A 36 -5.49 -21.86 -10.13
N VAL A 37 -4.96 -22.33 -8.99
CA VAL A 37 -3.64 -21.90 -8.50
C VAL A 37 -2.54 -22.34 -9.47
N ALA A 38 -2.56 -23.59 -9.94
CA ALA A 38 -1.59 -24.07 -10.94
C ALA A 38 -1.68 -23.28 -12.26
N LYS A 39 -2.90 -22.92 -12.71
CA LYS A 39 -3.09 -22.03 -13.87
C LYS A 39 -2.52 -20.64 -13.63
N PHE A 40 -2.70 -20.08 -12.44
CA PHE A 40 -2.12 -18.79 -12.06
C PHE A 40 -0.58 -18.84 -12.03
N GLU A 41 0.00 -19.91 -11.49
CA GLU A 41 1.44 -20.14 -11.45
C GLU A 41 2.04 -20.18 -12.86
N ASN A 42 1.43 -20.94 -13.78
CA ASN A 42 1.83 -20.96 -15.19
C ASN A 42 1.70 -19.58 -15.85
N LEU A 43 0.61 -18.87 -15.58
CA LEU A 43 0.41 -17.52 -16.08
C LEU A 43 1.50 -16.56 -15.57
N LEU A 44 1.95 -16.71 -14.33
CA LEU A 44 3.01 -15.87 -13.76
C LEU A 44 4.35 -16.11 -14.46
N GLU A 45 4.68 -17.36 -14.79
CA GLU A 45 5.87 -17.73 -15.57
C GLU A 45 5.83 -17.12 -16.97
N GLU A 46 4.71 -17.25 -17.68
CA GLU A 46 4.51 -16.65 -19.00
C GLU A 46 4.61 -15.12 -18.93
N SER A 47 3.97 -14.52 -17.91
CA SER A 47 3.99 -13.07 -17.68
C SER A 47 5.40 -12.56 -17.41
N PHE A 48 6.21 -13.29 -16.64
CA PHE A 48 7.61 -12.92 -16.43
C PHE A 48 8.40 -12.92 -17.74
N HIS A 49 8.18 -13.90 -18.60
CA HIS A 49 8.88 -13.97 -19.89
C HIS A 49 8.55 -12.77 -20.79
N VAL A 50 7.27 -12.43 -20.90
CA VAL A 50 6.81 -11.24 -21.63
C VAL A 50 7.38 -9.97 -21.00
N HIS A 51 7.32 -9.85 -19.68
CA HIS A 51 7.86 -8.69 -18.98
C HIS A 51 9.37 -8.53 -19.19
N LYS A 52 10.14 -9.62 -19.15
CA LYS A 52 11.57 -9.60 -19.40
C LYS A 52 11.90 -9.03 -20.78
N GLN A 53 11.16 -9.44 -21.82
CA GLN A 53 11.32 -8.89 -23.16
C GLN A 53 11.05 -7.38 -23.19
N THR A 54 10.03 -6.91 -22.47
CA THR A 54 9.75 -5.48 -22.32
C THR A 54 10.86 -4.74 -21.58
N LEU A 55 11.36 -5.30 -20.47
CA LEU A 55 12.49 -4.70 -19.74
C LEU A 55 13.72 -4.58 -20.64
N ASP A 56 14.08 -5.66 -21.34
CA ASP A 56 15.21 -5.68 -22.27
C ASP A 56 15.04 -4.62 -23.39
N HIS A 57 13.83 -4.47 -23.93
CA HIS A 57 13.51 -3.46 -24.94
C HIS A 57 13.77 -2.03 -24.46
N TYR A 58 13.44 -1.73 -23.20
CA TYR A 58 13.65 -0.42 -22.59
C TYR A 58 15.00 -0.27 -21.87
N GLY A 59 15.89 -1.27 -21.96
CA GLY A 59 17.23 -1.25 -21.35
C GLY A 59 17.24 -1.42 -19.84
N TYR A 60 16.19 -2.03 -19.27
CA TYR A 60 16.11 -2.39 -17.86
C TYR A 60 16.58 -3.82 -17.60
N SER A 61 17.10 -4.03 -16.40
CA SER A 61 17.36 -5.36 -15.86
C SER A 61 16.99 -5.41 -14.39
N PHE A 62 16.73 -6.62 -13.86
CA PHE A 62 16.57 -6.79 -12.43
C PHE A 62 17.94 -6.72 -11.74
N ALA A 63 18.05 -5.81 -10.78
CA ALA A 63 19.09 -5.85 -9.76
C ALA A 63 18.63 -6.74 -8.59
N PRO A 64 19.51 -7.06 -7.62
CA PRO A 64 19.05 -7.63 -6.36
C PRO A 64 17.93 -6.79 -5.77
N LEU A 65 16.79 -7.42 -5.50
CA LEU A 65 15.55 -6.76 -5.12
C LEU A 65 15.70 -6.18 -3.71
N ASN A 66 15.52 -4.87 -3.62
CA ASN A 66 15.42 -4.14 -2.36
C ASN A 66 14.02 -4.27 -1.75
N THR A 67 12.98 -4.43 -2.58
CA THR A 67 11.62 -4.66 -2.08
C THR A 67 10.87 -5.70 -2.91
N VAL A 68 10.15 -6.59 -2.24
CA VAL A 68 9.15 -7.46 -2.87
C VAL A 68 7.86 -7.40 -2.06
N TYR A 69 6.74 -7.29 -2.75
CA TYR A 69 5.43 -7.23 -2.11
C TYR A 69 4.48 -8.23 -2.77
N PHE A 70 4.03 -9.21 -1.99
CA PHE A 70 3.00 -10.15 -2.38
C PHE A 70 1.67 -9.64 -1.82
N GLY A 71 0.78 -9.19 -2.70
CA GLY A 71 -0.50 -8.58 -2.33
C GLY A 71 -1.66 -8.98 -3.24
N GLY A 72 -2.80 -8.31 -3.06
CA GLY A 72 -3.94 -8.39 -3.97
C GLY A 72 -5.17 -9.00 -3.31
N GLY A 73 -5.40 -10.29 -3.57
CA GLY A 73 -6.44 -11.07 -2.92
C GLY A 73 -6.04 -11.43 -1.48
N THR A 74 -5.53 -12.64 -1.28
CA THR A 74 -5.01 -13.08 0.02
C THR A 74 -3.83 -14.02 -0.18
N PRO A 75 -2.62 -13.47 -0.41
CA PRO A 75 -1.38 -14.23 -0.66
C PRO A 75 -1.09 -15.34 0.36
N SER A 76 -1.42 -15.12 1.64
CA SER A 76 -1.25 -16.15 2.68
C SER A 76 -2.02 -17.46 2.43
N LEU A 77 -3.07 -17.44 1.59
CA LEU A 77 -3.81 -18.65 1.19
C LEU A 77 -3.04 -19.59 0.25
N TRP A 78 -1.96 -19.08 -0.34
CA TRP A 78 -1.10 -19.86 -1.22
C TRP A 78 -0.30 -20.92 -0.43
N GLY A 79 -0.08 -20.67 0.87
CA GLY A 79 0.49 -21.63 1.81
C GLY A 79 1.93 -22.04 1.47
N ALA A 80 2.36 -23.18 2.00
CA ALA A 80 3.72 -23.69 1.81
C ALA A 80 4.04 -24.00 0.34
N ASP A 81 3.07 -24.52 -0.42
CA ASP A 81 3.22 -24.74 -1.86
C ASP A 81 3.53 -23.43 -2.61
N GLY A 82 2.87 -22.34 -2.22
CA GLY A 82 3.14 -21.01 -2.77
C GLY A 82 4.53 -20.48 -2.47
N ALA A 83 4.98 -20.62 -1.22
CA ALA A 83 6.35 -20.26 -0.85
C ALA A 83 7.39 -21.05 -1.66
N LYS A 84 7.16 -22.36 -1.83
CA LYS A 84 8.01 -23.23 -2.66
C LYS A 84 7.98 -22.86 -4.14
N PHE A 85 6.81 -22.54 -4.68
CA PHE A 85 6.69 -22.04 -6.04
C PHE A 85 7.50 -20.75 -6.22
N LEU A 86 7.35 -19.77 -5.33
CA LEU A 86 8.08 -18.50 -5.39
C LEU A 86 9.59 -18.69 -5.28
N GLN A 87 10.05 -19.59 -4.40
CA GLN A 87 11.46 -19.94 -4.31
C GLN A 87 12.00 -20.45 -5.65
N ASN A 88 11.28 -21.39 -6.28
CA ASN A 88 11.66 -21.94 -7.58
C ASN A 88 11.59 -20.90 -8.70
N PHE A 89 10.57 -20.03 -8.66
CA PHE A 89 10.41 -18.92 -9.60
C PHE A 89 11.60 -17.96 -9.53
N PHE A 90 12.02 -17.55 -8.32
CA PHE A 90 13.16 -16.66 -8.11
C PHE A 90 14.46 -17.29 -8.61
N ILE A 91 14.70 -18.57 -8.28
CA ILE A 91 15.88 -19.31 -8.75
C ILE A 91 15.90 -19.39 -10.28
N ARG A 92 14.79 -19.81 -10.91
CA ARG A 92 14.69 -20.00 -12.36
C ARG A 92 14.97 -18.72 -13.13
N HIS A 93 14.49 -17.60 -12.62
CA HIS A 93 14.59 -16.30 -13.27
C HIS A 93 15.81 -15.48 -12.81
N ASN A 94 16.69 -16.08 -12.02
CA ASN A 94 17.89 -15.44 -11.47
C ASN A 94 17.57 -14.13 -10.72
N LEU A 95 16.45 -14.11 -10.00
CA LEU A 95 16.10 -13.04 -9.08
C LEU A 95 16.77 -13.31 -7.73
N SER A 96 17.35 -12.27 -7.16
CA SER A 96 17.99 -12.35 -5.85
C SER A 96 17.46 -11.24 -4.95
N MET A 97 17.52 -11.50 -3.65
CA MET A 97 17.09 -10.57 -2.61
C MET A 97 18.32 -9.81 -2.10
N ARG A 98 18.17 -8.52 -1.80
CA ARG A 98 19.16 -7.83 -0.97
C ARG A 98 19.06 -8.35 0.47
N GLU A 99 20.20 -8.45 1.15
CA GLU A 99 20.29 -8.87 2.56
C GLU A 99 19.41 -8.00 3.48
N ASP A 100 19.33 -6.70 3.19
CA ASP A 100 18.55 -5.71 3.93
C ASP A 100 17.20 -5.35 3.26
N GLY A 101 16.78 -6.13 2.26
CA GLY A 101 15.56 -5.88 1.50
C GLY A 101 14.27 -6.15 2.29
N GLU A 102 13.18 -5.49 1.93
CA GLU A 102 11.85 -5.69 2.51
C GLU A 102 11.03 -6.67 1.67
N PHE A 103 10.60 -7.77 2.26
CA PHE A 103 9.79 -8.81 1.61
C PHE A 103 8.48 -8.94 2.36
N THR A 104 7.43 -8.35 1.78
CA THR A 104 6.11 -8.25 2.41
C THR A 104 5.15 -9.32 1.90
N LEU A 105 4.44 -9.96 2.83
CA LEU A 105 3.30 -10.83 2.55
C LEU A 105 2.03 -10.27 3.19
N GLU A 106 0.96 -10.08 2.40
CA GLU A 106 -0.37 -9.81 2.96
C GLU A 106 -1.00 -11.08 3.57
N VAL A 107 -1.53 -10.92 4.78
CA VAL A 107 -2.16 -11.99 5.56
C VAL A 107 -3.50 -11.48 6.07
N ASN A 108 -4.57 -12.22 5.82
CA ASN A 108 -5.86 -11.95 6.46
C ASN A 108 -6.03 -12.87 7.69
N PRO A 109 -6.71 -12.41 8.74
CA PRO A 109 -7.09 -13.27 9.85
C PRO A 109 -7.84 -14.52 9.38
N GLY A 110 -7.48 -15.65 9.96
CA GLY A 110 -8.01 -16.97 9.62
C GLY A 110 -7.47 -17.54 8.31
N SER A 111 -6.75 -16.79 7.47
CA SER A 111 -6.33 -17.20 6.12
C SER A 111 -4.90 -17.73 6.00
N TRP A 112 -4.35 -18.30 7.06
CA TRP A 112 -2.96 -18.77 7.12
C TRP A 112 -2.85 -20.08 7.93
N THR A 113 -1.70 -20.75 7.80
CA THR A 113 -1.29 -21.87 8.66
C THR A 113 0.13 -21.61 9.15
N GLU A 114 0.50 -22.14 10.31
CA GLU A 114 1.86 -22.02 10.84
C GLU A 114 2.90 -22.56 9.85
N GLU A 115 2.67 -23.76 9.28
CA GLU A 115 3.50 -24.35 8.23
C GLU A 115 3.67 -23.40 7.02
N GLY A 116 2.59 -22.77 6.56
CA GLY A 116 2.64 -21.84 5.44
C GLY A 116 3.47 -20.60 5.76
N LEU A 117 3.27 -20.00 6.94
CA LEU A 117 4.04 -18.82 7.36
C LEU A 117 5.51 -19.14 7.58
N GLN A 118 5.84 -20.32 8.11
CA GLN A 118 7.22 -20.80 8.24
C GLN A 118 7.87 -20.97 6.87
N ALA A 119 7.20 -21.62 5.92
CA ALA A 119 7.71 -21.77 4.56
C ALA A 119 7.94 -20.42 3.86
N PHE A 120 7.05 -19.43 4.05
CA PHE A 120 7.27 -18.07 3.54
C PHE A 120 8.46 -17.37 4.21
N ARG A 121 8.67 -17.57 5.51
CA ARG A 121 9.83 -17.04 6.23
C ARG A 121 11.14 -17.65 5.71
N GLU A 122 11.15 -18.97 5.47
CA GLU A 122 12.29 -19.68 4.86
C GLU A 122 12.58 -19.22 3.43
N PHE A 123 11.53 -18.88 2.66
CA PHE A 123 11.70 -18.25 1.35
C PHE A 123 12.36 -16.86 1.44
N GLY A 124 12.15 -16.12 2.53
CA GLY A 124 12.75 -14.81 2.78
C GLY A 124 11.77 -13.70 3.19
N ILE A 125 10.47 -14.01 3.38
CA ILE A 125 9.50 -13.02 3.88
C ILE A 125 9.92 -12.54 5.27
N ASN A 126 10.01 -11.22 5.43
CA ASN A 126 10.46 -10.57 6.66
C ASN A 126 9.56 -9.41 7.12
N ARG A 127 8.47 -9.15 6.40
CA ARG A 127 7.40 -8.20 6.78
C ARG A 127 6.04 -8.80 6.43
N TYR A 128 5.03 -8.55 7.28
CA TYR A 128 3.68 -9.06 7.06
C TYR A 128 2.64 -7.95 7.21
N SER A 129 1.66 -7.86 6.30
CA SER A 129 0.55 -6.89 6.43
C SER A 129 -0.72 -7.60 6.86
N LEU A 130 -1.24 -7.29 8.05
CA LEU A 130 -2.38 -7.97 8.64
C LEU A 130 -3.68 -7.18 8.37
N GLY A 131 -4.53 -7.73 7.51
CA GLY A 131 -5.80 -7.13 7.14
C GLY A 131 -6.92 -7.31 8.17
N ILE A 132 -6.88 -6.64 9.33
CA ILE A 132 -7.90 -6.85 10.39
C ILE A 132 -9.10 -5.89 10.28
N GLN A 133 -8.85 -4.64 9.85
CA GLN A 133 -9.81 -3.55 9.62
C GLN A 133 -10.52 -3.00 10.87
N SER A 134 -11.03 -3.87 11.75
CA SER A 134 -11.66 -3.51 13.03
C SER A 134 -11.50 -4.63 14.05
N LEU A 135 -11.48 -4.27 15.33
CA LEU A 135 -11.50 -5.20 16.47
C LEU A 135 -12.91 -5.39 17.05
N ARG A 136 -13.95 -5.07 16.27
CA ARG A 136 -15.36 -5.24 16.66
C ARG A 136 -16.13 -6.12 15.68
N SER A 137 -16.89 -7.05 16.23
CA SER A 137 -17.60 -8.08 15.43
C SER A 137 -18.78 -7.54 14.62
N ASP A 138 -19.37 -6.41 15.01
CA ASP A 138 -20.40 -5.71 14.23
C ASP A 138 -19.80 -5.07 12.97
N PHE A 139 -18.66 -4.38 13.07
CA PHE A 139 -17.99 -3.80 11.91
C PHE A 139 -17.38 -4.84 10.96
N ILE A 140 -16.90 -5.97 11.47
CA ILE A 140 -16.49 -7.12 10.63
C ILE A 140 -17.66 -7.58 9.74
N LYS A 141 -18.89 -7.62 10.29
CA LYS A 141 -20.10 -7.97 9.51
C LYS A 141 -20.49 -6.88 8.52
N VAL A 142 -20.43 -5.60 8.91
CA VAL A 142 -20.71 -4.46 8.02
C VAL A 142 -19.77 -4.46 6.80
N LEU A 143 -18.49 -4.80 7.01
CA LEU A 143 -17.49 -4.92 5.96
C LEU A 143 -17.61 -6.21 5.14
N ASP A 144 -18.57 -7.07 5.45
CA ASP A 144 -18.78 -8.38 4.83
C ASP A 144 -17.49 -9.22 4.84
N ARG A 145 -16.80 -9.26 5.99
CA ARG A 145 -15.61 -10.08 6.19
C ARG A 145 -16.00 -11.39 6.85
N VAL A 146 -15.41 -12.49 6.37
CA VAL A 146 -15.72 -13.86 6.83
C VAL A 146 -14.88 -14.36 7.98
N HIS A 147 -13.83 -13.63 8.36
CA HIS A 147 -13.08 -13.96 9.57
C HIS A 147 -13.88 -13.58 10.81
N THR A 148 -13.67 -14.31 11.89
CA THR A 148 -14.25 -14.00 13.21
C THR A 148 -13.32 -13.08 13.98
N LEU A 149 -13.83 -12.47 15.05
CA LEU A 149 -12.99 -11.71 15.97
C LEU A 149 -11.94 -12.61 16.66
N GLN A 150 -12.25 -13.90 16.87
CA GLN A 150 -11.29 -14.86 17.41
C GLN A 150 -10.13 -15.07 16.44
N ASP A 151 -10.40 -15.18 15.13
CA ASP A 151 -9.34 -15.28 14.11
C ASP A 151 -8.40 -14.06 14.15
N VAL A 152 -8.93 -12.87 14.43
CA VAL A 152 -8.12 -11.64 14.58
C VAL A 152 -7.20 -11.77 15.78
N TYR A 153 -7.72 -12.14 16.95
CA TYR A 153 -6.93 -12.31 18.16
C TYR A 153 -5.88 -13.42 18.02
N ASP A 154 -6.24 -14.57 17.44
CA ASP A 154 -5.31 -15.68 17.20
C ASP A 154 -4.17 -15.25 16.26
N THR A 155 -4.50 -14.44 15.23
CA THR A 155 -3.49 -13.87 14.33
C THR A 155 -2.58 -12.90 15.07
N LEU A 156 -3.13 -11.92 15.78
CA LEU A 156 -2.32 -10.93 16.51
C LEU A 156 -1.44 -11.59 17.59
N ASP A 157 -1.96 -12.58 18.30
CA ASP A 157 -1.25 -13.33 19.33
C ASP A 157 -0.10 -14.15 18.72
N TYR A 158 -0.36 -14.89 17.64
CA TYR A 158 0.68 -15.64 16.94
C TYR A 158 1.79 -14.71 16.42
N PHE A 159 1.40 -13.58 15.82
CA PHE A 159 2.36 -12.64 15.25
C PHE A 159 3.21 -11.93 16.32
N GLY A 160 2.58 -11.51 17.42
CA GLY A 160 3.24 -10.88 18.56
C GLY A 160 4.17 -11.84 19.31
N LYS A 161 3.74 -13.08 19.57
CA LYS A 161 4.56 -14.09 20.29
C LYS A 161 5.82 -14.50 19.53
N ASN A 162 5.76 -14.51 18.21
CA ASN A 162 6.87 -14.89 17.33
C ASN A 162 7.75 -13.69 16.91
N ASP A 163 7.52 -12.51 17.50
CA ASP A 163 8.22 -11.25 17.22
C ASP A 163 8.35 -10.97 15.72
N PHE A 164 7.27 -11.21 14.96
CA PHE A 164 7.26 -10.88 13.55
C PHE A 164 7.27 -9.35 13.37
N ASN A 165 7.90 -8.88 12.30
CA ASN A 165 7.69 -7.53 11.83
C ASN A 165 6.37 -7.47 11.06
N PHE A 166 5.32 -6.93 11.67
CA PHE A 166 4.01 -6.84 11.03
C PHE A 166 3.38 -5.45 11.12
N SER A 167 2.62 -5.12 10.08
CA SER A 167 1.66 -4.04 10.07
C SER A 167 0.25 -4.53 10.38
N VAL A 168 -0.58 -3.64 10.91
CA VAL A 168 -2.01 -3.85 11.04
C VAL A 168 -2.74 -2.85 10.17
N ASP A 169 -3.54 -3.36 9.23
CA ASP A 169 -4.43 -2.56 8.41
C ASP A 169 -5.73 -2.32 9.18
N PHE A 170 -6.01 -1.06 9.48
CA PHE A 170 -7.12 -0.58 10.28
C PHE A 170 -7.93 0.44 9.49
N MET A 171 -9.25 0.33 9.54
CA MET A 171 -10.15 1.18 8.75
C MET A 171 -10.91 2.17 9.62
N LEU A 172 -11.03 3.40 9.14
CA LEU A 172 -11.82 4.50 9.67
C LEU A 172 -13.00 4.82 8.75
N GLY A 173 -13.94 5.61 9.24
CA GLY A 173 -15.09 6.04 8.45
C GLY A 173 -16.02 4.88 8.04
N LEU A 174 -16.09 3.83 8.87
CA LEU A 174 -16.91 2.66 8.56
C LEU A 174 -18.42 2.98 8.64
N PRO A 175 -19.28 2.30 7.86
CA PRO A 175 -20.71 2.53 7.94
C PRO A 175 -21.25 2.21 9.34
N MET A 176 -22.25 2.96 9.77
CA MET A 176 -22.86 2.85 11.11
C MET A 176 -21.93 3.24 12.28
N SER A 177 -20.77 3.85 12.03
CA SER A 177 -19.81 4.25 13.08
C SER A 177 -20.45 5.14 14.15
N VAL A 178 -21.32 6.07 13.73
CA VAL A 178 -22.02 6.99 14.62
C VAL A 178 -23.08 6.25 15.44
N GLU A 179 -23.96 5.49 14.78
CA GLU A 179 -25.07 4.78 15.42
C GLU A 179 -24.60 3.70 16.39
N LEU A 180 -23.53 2.98 16.04
CA LEU A 180 -22.93 1.93 16.86
C LEU A 180 -21.91 2.46 17.87
N LYS A 181 -21.74 3.79 17.94
CA LYS A 181 -20.81 4.49 18.84
C LYS A 181 -19.43 3.85 18.82
N ARG A 182 -18.82 3.81 17.63
CA ARG A 182 -17.50 3.23 17.46
C ARG A 182 -16.47 3.98 18.31
N ASP A 183 -15.69 3.23 19.07
CA ASP A 183 -14.56 3.75 19.82
C ASP A 183 -13.28 3.16 19.23
N VAL A 184 -12.75 3.85 18.22
CA VAL A 184 -11.54 3.41 17.52
C VAL A 184 -10.30 3.46 18.40
N LEU A 185 -10.26 4.33 19.41
CA LEU A 185 -9.08 4.45 20.28
C LEU A 185 -8.97 3.23 21.20
N SER A 186 -10.10 2.75 21.72
CA SER A 186 -10.15 1.50 22.48
C SER A 186 -9.76 0.28 21.62
N GLU A 187 -10.24 0.20 20.37
CA GLU A 187 -9.81 -0.86 19.43
C GLU A 187 -8.29 -0.80 19.19
N LEU A 188 -7.75 0.39 18.92
CA LEU A 188 -6.31 0.60 18.73
C LEU A 188 -5.51 0.27 19.99
N GLU A 189 -5.98 0.65 21.18
CA GLU A 189 -5.33 0.32 22.44
C GLU A 189 -5.13 -1.19 22.60
N GLU A 190 -6.15 -1.98 22.31
CA GLU A 190 -6.06 -3.45 22.33
C GLU A 190 -5.08 -3.98 21.27
N ILE A 191 -5.15 -3.47 20.03
CA ILE A 191 -4.24 -3.86 18.94
C ILE A 191 -2.77 -3.60 19.33
N LEU A 192 -2.48 -2.46 19.96
CA LEU A 192 -1.12 -2.07 20.30
C LEU A 192 -0.47 -2.95 21.37
N LYS A 193 -1.26 -3.73 22.16
CA LYS A 193 -0.72 -4.71 23.12
C LYS A 193 0.09 -5.82 22.43
N TYR A 194 -0.19 -6.08 21.16
CA TYR A 194 0.52 -7.07 20.35
C TYR A 194 1.79 -6.51 19.67
N ASN A 195 2.15 -5.26 19.96
CA ASN A 195 3.37 -4.60 19.49
C ASN A 195 3.58 -4.56 17.95
N PRO A 196 2.55 -4.24 17.13
CA PRO A 196 2.74 -4.04 15.69
C PRO A 196 3.76 -2.93 15.45
N LYS A 197 4.70 -3.13 14.52
CA LYS A 197 5.70 -2.10 14.21
C LYS A 197 5.17 -1.01 13.30
N HIS A 198 4.04 -1.27 12.67
CA HIS A 198 3.43 -0.41 11.66
C HIS A 198 1.90 -0.51 11.74
N ILE A 199 1.21 0.60 11.49
CA ILE A 199 -0.25 0.69 11.41
C ILE A 199 -0.58 1.36 10.08
N SER A 200 -1.34 0.66 9.25
CA SER A 200 -1.95 1.22 8.05
C SER A 200 -3.35 1.72 8.38
N LEU A 201 -3.60 3.01 8.19
CA LEU A 201 -4.84 3.68 8.54
C LEU A 201 -5.58 4.11 7.27
N TYR A 202 -6.61 3.35 6.91
CA TYR A 202 -7.40 3.60 5.70
C TYR A 202 -8.72 4.24 6.05
N ILE A 203 -9.05 5.37 5.44
CA ILE A 203 -10.43 5.88 5.43
C ILE A 203 -11.18 5.07 4.38
N LEU A 204 -12.35 4.52 4.74
CA LEU A 204 -13.17 3.77 3.80
C LEU A 204 -13.64 4.67 2.66
N THR A 205 -13.12 4.41 1.46
CA THR A 205 -13.62 4.98 0.20
C THR A 205 -14.44 3.91 -0.51
N VAL A 206 -15.63 4.27 -0.97
CA VAL A 206 -16.53 3.35 -1.68
C VAL A 206 -16.85 3.86 -3.08
N LYS A 207 -17.20 2.95 -4.00
CA LYS A 207 -17.58 3.27 -5.37
C LYS A 207 -18.99 2.76 -5.68
N GLY A 208 -19.67 3.45 -6.59
CA GLY A 208 -20.95 3.02 -7.14
C GLY A 208 -22.06 2.85 -6.07
N ALA A 209 -22.93 1.87 -6.27
CA ALA A 209 -24.05 1.55 -5.37
C ALA A 209 -23.59 0.68 -4.19
N TYR A 210 -22.65 1.17 -3.38
CA TYR A 210 -22.22 0.48 -2.18
C TYR A 210 -23.41 0.24 -1.22
N VAL A 211 -23.52 -0.97 -0.69
CA VAL A 211 -24.69 -1.45 0.06
C VAL A 211 -25.02 -0.63 1.32
N HIS A 212 -24.03 0.07 1.88
CA HIS A 212 -24.18 0.89 3.07
C HIS A 212 -23.87 2.38 2.83
N ILE A 213 -24.03 2.87 1.60
CA ILE A 213 -23.73 4.26 1.24
C ILE A 213 -24.46 5.27 2.13
N ASP A 214 -25.74 5.04 2.42
CA ASP A 214 -26.58 5.92 3.26
C ASP A 214 -26.26 5.85 4.76
N LYS A 215 -25.27 5.02 5.14
CA LYS A 215 -24.83 4.79 6.51
C LYS A 215 -23.39 5.20 6.74
N LEU A 216 -22.73 5.78 5.74
CA LEU A 216 -21.40 6.33 5.92
C LEU A 216 -21.45 7.55 6.85
N PRO A 217 -20.45 7.71 7.73
CA PRO A 217 -20.32 8.93 8.51
C PRO A 217 -20.00 10.13 7.61
N ASP A 218 -20.33 11.33 8.08
CA ASP A 218 -19.97 12.56 7.39
C ASP A 218 -18.46 12.90 7.53
N GLU A 219 -18.02 13.91 6.77
CA GLU A 219 -16.62 14.35 6.76
C GLU A 219 -16.15 14.85 8.13
N GLU A 220 -17.04 15.48 8.92
CA GLU A 220 -16.71 16.00 10.25
C GLU A 220 -16.38 14.86 11.22
N TRP A 221 -17.17 13.77 11.19
CA TRP A 221 -16.88 12.57 11.96
C TRP A 221 -15.54 11.94 11.54
N ILE A 222 -15.32 11.79 10.23
CA ILE A 222 -14.09 11.19 9.69
C ILE A 222 -12.86 12.02 10.07
N GLU A 223 -12.91 13.35 9.94
CA GLU A 223 -11.82 14.26 10.34
C GLU A 223 -11.50 14.07 11.83
N LYS A 224 -12.53 14.10 12.69
CA LYS A 224 -12.35 13.94 14.14
C LYS A 224 -11.72 12.58 14.48
N GLU A 225 -12.22 11.51 13.89
CA GLU A 225 -11.74 10.15 14.11
C GLU A 225 -10.27 10.01 13.66
N TYR A 226 -9.96 10.46 12.45
CA TYR A 226 -8.61 10.41 11.90
C TYR A 226 -7.60 11.22 12.70
N LEU A 227 -7.93 12.45 13.08
CA LEU A 227 -7.04 13.30 13.86
C LEU A 227 -6.80 12.74 15.27
N ALA A 228 -7.82 12.18 15.91
CA ALA A 228 -7.69 11.53 17.21
C ALA A 228 -6.76 10.31 17.13
N VAL A 229 -6.97 9.41 16.16
CA VAL A 229 -6.10 8.25 15.94
C VAL A 229 -4.67 8.68 15.62
N SER A 230 -4.49 9.68 14.76
CA SER A 230 -3.18 10.18 14.38
C SER A 230 -2.40 10.72 15.58
N GLN A 231 -3.05 11.52 16.42
CA GLN A 231 -2.45 12.02 17.66
C GLN A 231 -2.11 10.87 18.61
N TYR A 232 -3.06 9.95 18.83
CA TYR A 232 -2.91 8.80 19.72
C TYR A 232 -1.70 7.92 19.36
N LEU A 233 -1.50 7.66 18.06
CA LEU A 233 -0.35 6.90 17.55
C LEU A 233 0.97 7.67 17.71
N LYS A 234 0.98 8.98 17.43
CA LYS A 234 2.17 9.84 17.61
C LYS A 234 2.64 9.90 19.05
N GLU A 235 1.73 10.04 20.00
CA GLU A 235 2.02 10.02 21.45
C GLU A 235 2.64 8.69 21.90
N ARG A 236 2.40 7.61 21.14
CA ARG A 236 2.97 6.28 21.38
C ARG A 236 4.21 6.01 20.52
N GLY A 237 4.80 7.04 19.92
CA GLY A 237 6.06 6.96 19.19
C GLY A 237 5.95 6.33 17.80
N TYR A 238 4.76 6.33 17.19
CA TYR A 238 4.63 6.06 15.76
C TYR A 238 4.78 7.36 14.96
N ILE A 239 5.59 7.32 13.91
CA ILE A 239 5.77 8.40 12.96
C ILE A 239 4.71 8.26 11.88
N HIS A 240 3.94 9.33 11.63
CA HIS A 240 3.04 9.43 10.49
C HIS A 240 3.86 9.78 9.24
N TYR A 241 4.54 8.79 8.68
CA TYR A 241 5.58 9.01 7.68
C TYR A 241 5.01 9.25 6.28
N GLU A 242 3.74 8.89 6.06
CA GLU A 242 2.97 9.15 4.85
C GLU A 242 1.45 9.10 5.11
N VAL A 243 0.66 9.59 4.14
CA VAL A 243 -0.79 9.87 4.16
C VAL A 243 -1.66 8.83 4.88
N SER A 244 -1.35 7.56 4.71
CA SER A 244 -2.14 6.43 5.20
C SER A 244 -1.40 5.58 6.22
N ASN A 245 -0.10 5.82 6.50
CA ASN A 245 0.70 4.86 7.27
C ASN A 245 1.51 5.48 8.40
N PHE A 246 1.55 4.74 9.51
CA PHE A 246 2.29 5.05 10.71
C PHE A 246 3.26 3.92 11.02
N SER A 247 4.46 4.24 11.49
CA SER A 247 5.42 3.19 11.89
C SER A 247 6.27 3.61 13.08
N LYS A 248 6.80 2.62 13.78
CA LYS A 248 8.00 2.85 14.60
C LYS A 248 9.16 3.26 13.68
N PRO A 249 10.14 4.05 14.18
CA PRO A 249 11.30 4.43 13.39
C PRO A 249 12.02 3.20 12.81
N GLY A 250 12.29 3.20 11.50
CA GLY A 250 12.96 2.11 10.80
C GLY A 250 12.04 0.96 10.34
N PHE A 251 10.74 1.07 10.57
CA PHE A 251 9.72 0.10 10.14
C PHE A 251 8.74 0.70 9.12
N GLU A 252 9.10 1.81 8.48
CA GLU A 252 8.39 2.36 7.33
C GLU A 252 8.35 1.30 6.21
N SER A 253 7.22 1.14 5.51
CA SER A 253 7.20 0.24 4.35
C SER A 253 8.06 0.80 3.22
N LYS A 254 9.19 0.15 2.96
CA LYS A 254 10.11 0.49 1.87
C LYS A 254 9.43 0.36 0.51
N HIS A 255 8.56 -0.63 0.34
CA HIS A 255 7.84 -0.83 -0.93
C HIS A 255 6.85 0.32 -1.21
N ASN A 256 6.03 0.70 -0.22
CA ASN A 256 5.11 1.83 -0.36
C ASN A 256 5.85 3.14 -0.61
N MET A 257 6.96 3.37 0.10
CA MET A 257 7.81 4.53 -0.15
C MET A 257 8.41 4.53 -1.56
N GLY A 258 8.65 3.35 -2.15
CA GLY A 258 9.03 3.22 -3.55
C GLY A 258 7.97 3.78 -4.51
N TYR A 259 6.69 3.47 -4.27
CA TYR A 259 5.57 4.07 -5.02
C TYR A 259 5.50 5.58 -4.81
N TRP A 260 5.59 6.04 -3.55
CA TRP A 260 5.54 7.48 -3.22
C TRP A 260 6.72 8.28 -3.77
N GLN A 261 7.84 7.63 -4.10
CA GLN A 261 8.99 8.24 -4.75
C GLN A 261 8.98 8.10 -6.27
N SER A 262 7.90 7.55 -6.84
CA SER A 262 7.77 7.23 -8.26
C SER A 262 8.97 6.42 -8.79
N LYS A 263 9.48 5.47 -7.99
CA LYS A 263 10.57 4.59 -8.43
C LYS A 263 10.08 3.59 -9.48
N SER A 264 11.01 3.11 -10.30
CA SER A 264 10.76 1.98 -11.18
C SER A 264 10.50 0.71 -10.37
N ILE A 265 9.29 0.19 -10.47
CA ILE A 265 8.82 -1.01 -9.76
C ILE A 265 8.16 -1.92 -10.79
N ALA A 266 8.69 -3.13 -10.91
CA ALA A 266 8.08 -4.18 -11.70
C ALA A 266 6.83 -4.72 -10.98
N ALA A 267 5.83 -5.11 -11.75
CA ALA A 267 4.62 -5.72 -11.23
C ALA A 267 4.23 -6.91 -12.11
N LEU A 268 3.74 -7.98 -11.50
CA LEU A 268 3.29 -9.18 -12.20
C LEU A 268 1.98 -9.70 -11.59
N GLY A 269 1.20 -10.39 -12.41
CA GLY A 269 -0.06 -11.01 -12.02
C GLY A 269 -1.29 -10.19 -12.42
N PRO A 270 -2.49 -10.78 -12.34
CA PRO A 270 -3.73 -10.17 -12.84
C PRO A 270 -3.99 -8.78 -12.25
N SER A 271 -4.24 -7.79 -13.12
CA SER A 271 -4.49 -6.39 -12.73
C SER A 271 -3.33 -5.68 -12.00
N ALA A 272 -2.16 -6.30 -11.90
CA ALA A 272 -0.97 -5.66 -11.33
C ALA A 272 -0.52 -4.50 -12.22
N THR A 273 -0.05 -3.41 -11.60
CA THR A 273 0.42 -2.21 -12.31
C THR A 273 1.86 -1.91 -11.94
N GLY A 274 2.72 -1.79 -12.94
CA GLY A 274 4.12 -1.45 -12.79
C GLY A 274 4.45 -0.12 -13.45
N LEU A 275 5.58 0.47 -13.03
CA LEU A 275 6.09 1.74 -13.53
C LEU A 275 7.57 1.58 -13.86
N LEU A 276 7.96 2.02 -15.06
CA LEU A 276 9.34 2.25 -15.47
C LEU A 276 9.54 3.76 -15.60
N SER A 277 9.88 4.41 -14.48
CA SER A 277 9.82 5.87 -14.33
C SER A 277 10.80 6.60 -15.25
N GLU A 278 12.00 6.05 -15.49
CA GLU A 278 13.02 6.74 -16.30
C GLU A 278 12.63 6.82 -17.78
N VAL A 279 11.74 5.94 -18.23
CA VAL A 279 11.21 5.93 -19.61
C VAL A 279 9.74 6.35 -19.68
N GLY A 280 9.13 6.70 -18.54
CA GLY A 280 7.73 7.12 -18.46
C GLY A 280 6.75 6.06 -18.92
N LEU A 281 7.01 4.78 -18.66
CA LEU A 281 6.09 3.70 -19.04
C LEU A 281 5.37 3.15 -17.82
N ARG A 282 4.05 3.31 -17.77
CA ARG A 282 3.19 2.54 -16.88
C ARG A 282 2.58 1.39 -17.66
N TYR A 283 2.42 0.24 -17.00
CA TYR A 283 1.69 -0.87 -17.59
C TYR A 283 0.76 -1.52 -16.59
N LYS A 284 -0.33 -2.12 -17.09
CA LYS A 284 -1.29 -2.86 -16.27
C LYS A 284 -1.61 -4.21 -16.90
N TRP A 285 -1.35 -5.28 -16.15
CA TRP A 285 -1.65 -6.65 -16.57
C TRP A 285 -3.15 -6.86 -16.75
N LYS A 286 -3.52 -7.53 -17.83
CA LYS A 286 -4.88 -8.01 -18.01
C LYS A 286 -5.19 -9.08 -16.98
N THR A 287 -6.49 -9.27 -16.73
CA THR A 287 -6.95 -10.30 -15.79
C THR A 287 -6.88 -11.71 -16.39
N THR A 288 -6.72 -11.80 -17.71
CA THR A 288 -6.61 -13.03 -18.49
C THR A 288 -5.41 -12.98 -19.44
N GLY A 289 -4.61 -14.06 -19.42
CA GLY A 289 -3.46 -14.24 -20.32
C GLY A 289 -2.24 -13.36 -20.00
N PRO A 290 -1.07 -13.69 -20.56
CA PRO A 290 0.20 -13.02 -20.27
C PRO A 290 0.36 -11.75 -21.12
N SER A 291 -0.56 -10.79 -20.99
CA SER A 291 -0.43 -9.49 -21.66
C SER A 291 -0.86 -8.34 -20.75
N PHE A 292 -0.32 -7.16 -21.01
CA PHE A 292 -0.67 -5.92 -20.32
C PHE A 292 -1.01 -4.81 -21.31
N VAL A 293 -1.62 -3.74 -20.79
CA VAL A 293 -1.84 -2.48 -21.50
C VAL A 293 -0.77 -1.49 -21.06
N GLU A 294 -0.16 -0.81 -22.02
CA GLU A 294 0.83 0.24 -21.78
C GLU A 294 0.18 1.63 -21.78
N GLU A 295 0.70 2.51 -20.93
CA GLU A 295 0.43 3.94 -20.86
C GLU A 295 1.78 4.67 -20.87
N LYS A 296 1.97 5.56 -21.84
CA LYS A 296 3.17 6.40 -21.92
C LYS A 296 2.87 7.74 -21.27
N LEU A 297 3.64 8.06 -20.24
CA LEU A 297 3.56 9.29 -19.47
C LEU A 297 4.50 10.32 -20.08
N SER A 298 3.98 11.52 -20.30
CA SER A 298 4.77 12.69 -20.62
C SER A 298 5.65 13.11 -19.44
N ALA A 299 6.68 13.91 -19.71
CA ALA A 299 7.53 14.48 -18.67
C ALA A 299 6.72 15.37 -17.69
N GLN A 300 5.65 16.01 -18.18
CA GLN A 300 4.75 16.83 -17.36
C GLN A 300 3.95 15.95 -16.39
N GLU A 301 3.33 14.87 -16.86
CA GLU A 301 2.58 13.93 -16.01
C GLU A 301 3.46 13.31 -14.93
N ILE A 302 4.68 12.87 -15.28
CA ILE A 302 5.64 12.33 -14.30
C ILE A 302 6.02 13.38 -13.25
N ARG A 303 6.27 14.63 -13.67
CA ARG A 303 6.60 15.72 -12.74
C ARG A 303 5.43 16.00 -11.79
N LEU A 304 4.21 16.09 -12.31
CA LEU A 304 3.01 16.29 -11.52
C LEU A 304 2.82 15.17 -10.48
N GLU A 305 2.95 13.91 -10.92
CA GLU A 305 2.87 12.76 -10.03
C GLU A 305 3.93 12.82 -8.94
N LYS A 306 5.19 13.16 -9.27
CA LYS A 306 6.26 13.29 -8.27
C LYS A 306 5.94 14.34 -7.21
N ILE A 307 5.43 15.50 -7.60
CA ILE A 307 5.02 16.55 -6.66
C ILE A 307 3.88 16.06 -5.75
N TYR A 308 2.85 15.45 -6.34
CA TYR A 308 1.70 14.95 -5.61
C TYR A 308 2.08 13.83 -4.64
N MET A 309 2.89 12.87 -5.08
CA MET A 309 3.36 11.77 -4.25
C MET A 309 4.33 12.25 -3.15
N ALA A 310 5.18 13.25 -3.42
CA ALA A 310 6.07 13.82 -2.43
C ALA A 310 5.28 14.47 -1.27
N LEU A 311 4.21 15.21 -1.58
CA LEU A 311 3.31 15.80 -0.59
C LEU A 311 2.50 14.77 0.21
N ARG A 312 2.38 13.52 -0.25
CA ARG A 312 1.80 12.40 0.51
C ARG A 312 2.73 11.85 1.60
N THR A 313 3.96 12.32 1.70
CA THR A 313 4.96 11.76 2.61
C THR A 313 5.66 12.83 3.44
N THR A 314 6.40 12.39 4.44
CA THR A 314 7.33 13.23 5.21
C THR A 314 8.56 13.66 4.42
N LEU A 315 8.81 13.08 3.23
CA LEU A 315 9.83 13.59 2.31
C LEU A 315 9.49 15.00 1.83
N GLY A 316 8.20 15.30 1.71
CA GLY A 316 7.69 16.63 1.41
C GLY A 316 8.20 17.21 0.10
N LEU A 317 8.00 18.51 -0.07
CA LEU A 317 8.30 19.25 -1.28
C LEU A 317 9.37 20.30 -1.02
N TYR A 318 10.34 20.41 -1.93
CA TYR A 318 11.27 21.52 -2.03
C TYR A 318 10.93 22.31 -3.31
N PRO A 319 10.19 23.42 -3.24
CA PRO A 319 9.67 24.09 -4.43
C PRO A 319 10.74 24.48 -5.45
N HIS A 320 11.93 24.88 -5.00
CA HIS A 320 13.04 25.26 -5.89
C HIS A 320 13.59 24.11 -6.76
N ARG A 321 13.30 22.85 -6.41
CA ARG A 321 13.71 21.67 -7.20
C ARG A 321 12.73 21.35 -8.31
N GLU A 322 11.46 21.64 -8.07
CA GLU A 322 10.37 21.24 -8.95
C GLU A 322 9.87 22.40 -9.81
N PHE A 323 10.05 23.66 -9.39
CA PHE A 323 9.48 24.84 -10.03
C PHE A 323 10.54 25.88 -10.41
N SER A 324 10.21 26.75 -11.37
CA SER A 324 11.03 27.94 -11.66
C SER A 324 11.10 28.87 -10.44
N PRO A 325 12.11 29.74 -10.32
CA PRO A 325 12.29 30.58 -9.12
C PRO A 325 11.05 31.41 -8.73
N ASP A 326 10.36 32.01 -9.70
CA ASP A 326 9.16 32.81 -9.44
C ASP A 326 7.97 31.95 -8.97
N ILE A 327 7.79 30.77 -9.58
CA ILE A 327 6.73 29.84 -9.19
C ILE A 327 7.03 29.24 -7.82
N ALA A 328 8.29 28.84 -7.56
CA ALA A 328 8.72 28.30 -6.27
C ALA A 328 8.44 29.30 -5.13
N LYS A 329 8.66 30.59 -5.37
CA LYS A 329 8.32 31.66 -4.42
C LYS A 329 6.81 31.70 -4.12
N ASN A 330 5.97 31.67 -5.16
CA ASN A 330 4.50 31.66 -4.99
C ASN A 330 4.01 30.41 -4.26
N VAL A 331 4.59 29.24 -4.55
CA VAL A 331 4.30 27.99 -3.83
C VAL A 331 4.67 28.11 -2.35
N LEU A 332 5.83 28.68 -2.02
CA LEU A 332 6.22 28.92 -0.62
C LEU A 332 5.31 29.91 0.09
N GLU A 333 4.88 30.98 -0.59
CA GLU A 333 3.90 31.93 -0.05
C GLU A 333 2.57 31.24 0.26
N LYS A 334 2.07 30.43 -0.69
CA LYS A 334 0.85 29.65 -0.49
C LYS A 334 0.97 28.61 0.61
N ALA A 335 2.12 27.94 0.71
CA ALA A 335 2.37 26.99 1.78
C ALA A 335 2.36 27.66 3.17
N ARG A 336 2.75 28.94 3.29
CA ARG A 336 2.65 29.69 4.56
C ARG A 336 1.19 29.87 5.00
N ASP A 337 0.26 30.02 4.05
CA ASP A 337 -1.17 30.01 4.35
C ASP A 337 -1.62 28.63 4.87
N TRP A 338 -1.12 27.55 4.25
CA TRP A 338 -1.37 26.18 4.74
C TRP A 338 -0.82 25.99 6.15
N GLN A 339 0.38 26.50 6.45
CA GLN A 339 0.98 26.44 7.78
C GLN A 339 0.17 27.24 8.82
N ALA A 340 -0.30 28.44 8.47
CA ALA A 340 -1.15 29.25 9.35
C ALA A 340 -2.47 28.53 9.72
N ARG A 341 -2.95 27.65 8.83
CA ARG A 341 -4.13 26.79 9.05
C ARG A 341 -3.80 25.44 9.72
N GLY A 342 -2.54 25.19 10.05
CA GLY A 342 -2.07 23.92 10.63
C GLY A 342 -2.02 22.74 9.66
N LEU A 343 -2.11 22.98 8.35
CA LEU A 343 -2.13 21.94 7.32
C LEU A 343 -0.72 21.50 6.90
N ALA A 344 0.26 22.38 7.04
CA ALA A 344 1.65 22.09 6.71
C ALA A 344 2.61 22.58 7.79
N GLN A 345 3.81 22.02 7.80
CA GLN A 345 4.97 22.54 8.50
C GLN A 345 5.99 22.97 7.45
N ILE A 346 6.58 24.14 7.65
CA ILE A 346 7.63 24.67 6.79
C ILE A 346 8.89 24.83 7.63
N ASN A 347 9.96 24.17 7.21
CA ASN A 347 11.30 24.38 7.75
C ASN A 347 12.22 24.86 6.63
N LYS A 348 12.63 26.14 6.70
CA LYS A 348 13.29 26.85 5.59
C LYS A 348 12.40 26.83 4.34
N ASP A 349 12.78 26.05 3.33
CA ASP A 349 12.05 25.89 2.06
C ASP A 349 11.49 24.47 1.88
N HIS A 350 11.44 23.68 2.96
CA HIS A 350 10.91 22.32 2.96
C HIS A 350 9.48 22.32 3.48
N ILE A 351 8.53 21.90 2.64
CA ILE A 351 7.11 21.81 2.96
C ILE A 351 6.77 20.34 3.26
N VAL A 352 6.23 20.08 4.44
CA VAL A 352 5.71 18.76 4.83
C VAL A 352 4.28 18.93 5.34
N LEU A 353 3.34 18.12 4.85
CA LEU A 353 1.97 18.18 5.34
C LEU A 353 1.84 17.58 6.74
N THR A 354 0.95 18.14 7.54
CA THR A 354 0.54 17.53 8.82
C THR A 354 -0.50 16.43 8.54
N SER A 355 -0.89 15.69 9.57
CA SER A 355 -2.03 14.76 9.46
C SER A 355 -3.28 15.47 8.92
N LYS A 356 -3.56 16.68 9.42
CA LYS A 356 -4.69 17.48 8.92
C LYS A 356 -4.51 17.90 7.46
N GLY A 357 -3.27 18.19 7.05
CA GLY A 357 -2.95 18.47 5.65
C GLY A 357 -3.21 17.30 4.72
N TYR A 358 -2.88 16.08 5.14
CA TYR A 358 -3.13 14.87 4.35
C TYR A 358 -4.60 14.65 4.01
N LEU A 359 -5.53 14.94 4.94
CA LEU A 359 -6.97 14.87 4.68
C LEU A 359 -7.43 15.83 3.57
N LEU A 360 -6.74 16.95 3.39
CA LEU A 360 -7.08 18.00 2.44
C LEU A 360 -6.15 18.04 1.23
N LEU A 361 -5.29 17.03 1.06
CA LEU A 361 -4.22 17.04 0.07
C LEU A 361 -4.73 17.35 -1.34
N ASP A 362 -5.87 16.79 -1.74
CA ASP A 362 -6.44 17.03 -3.07
C ASP A 362 -6.77 18.51 -3.29
N SER A 363 -7.38 19.16 -2.29
CA SER A 363 -7.63 20.62 -2.33
C SER A 363 -6.34 21.44 -2.27
N LEU A 364 -5.28 20.94 -1.61
CA LEU A 364 -3.98 21.60 -1.61
C LEU A 364 -3.25 21.47 -2.96
N MET A 365 -3.56 20.45 -3.76
CA MET A 365 -3.07 20.35 -5.12
C MET A 365 -3.73 21.35 -6.06
N ASP A 366 -5.03 21.61 -5.90
CA ASP A 366 -5.74 22.66 -6.66
C ASP A 366 -5.09 24.03 -6.52
N ASP A 367 -4.65 24.36 -5.30
CA ASP A 367 -3.87 25.56 -5.03
C ASP A 367 -2.58 25.63 -5.88
N LEU A 368 -1.89 24.51 -6.10
CA LEU A 368 -0.68 24.45 -6.93
C LEU A 368 -0.99 24.56 -8.43
N PHE A 369 -2.06 23.93 -8.91
CA PHE A 369 -2.51 24.05 -10.30
C PHE A 369 -2.88 25.50 -10.68
N ILE A 370 -3.41 26.27 -9.72
CA ILE A 370 -3.70 27.70 -9.92
C ILE A 370 -2.40 28.51 -10.10
N ILE A 371 -1.35 28.14 -9.37
CA ILE A 371 -0.05 28.84 -9.37
C ILE A 371 0.75 28.49 -10.63
N ASP A 372 0.79 27.22 -11.02
CA ASP A 372 1.50 26.72 -12.19
C ASP A 372 0.51 26.00 -13.12
N LYS A 373 0.03 26.70 -14.14
CA LYS A 373 -0.87 26.14 -15.16
C LYS A 373 -0.21 25.11 -16.09
N THR A 374 1.10 24.89 -15.91
CA THR A 374 1.87 23.87 -16.63
C THR A 374 2.04 22.59 -15.80
N LEU A 375 1.50 22.56 -14.58
CA LEU A 375 1.08 21.33 -13.93
C LEU A 375 -0.19 20.85 -14.61
#